data_AF-A0A941A126-F1
#
_entry.id   AF-A0A941A126-F1
#
_cell.length_a   1.000
_cell.length_b   1.000
_cell.length_c   1.000
_cell.angle_alpha   90.00
_cell.angle_beta   90.00
_cell.angle_gamma   90.00
#
_symmetry.space_group_name_H-M   'P 1'
#
loop_
_entity.id
_entity.type
_entity.pdbx_description
1 polymer ?
#
loop_
_entity_poly.entity_id
_entity_poly.type
_entity_poly.pdbx_seq_one_letter_code
_entity_poly.pdbx_strand_id
1 'polypeptide(L)'
;MKYRNGVEGFLTFVKPLPPPAQSIEELPALYAWMLEKDPVIPNNLARLQEIHAEVFRDKPEARLGYEQHLLLQVADDLWVYTTEDGLAFHVAQLTAAYRRAADAYRKAEIEGSAVHQPLWQMASLATRMRLEAWVFRARHGESPQLPSTHQRELPLKFPGH
;
A
#
# COMPACT_ATOMS: atom_id res chain seq x y z
N MET A 1 -11.42 18.86 -7.04
CA MET A 1 -10.23 18.62 -6.20
C MET A 1 -9.15 18.07 -7.13
N LYS A 2 -8.00 18.75 -7.31
CA LYS A 2 -6.91 18.18 -8.11
C LYS A 2 -6.32 17.04 -7.28
N TYR A 3 -6.46 15.79 -7.75
CA TYR A 3 -5.71 14.68 -7.20
C TYR A 3 -4.22 15.03 -7.31
N ARG A 4 -3.49 14.98 -6.19
CA ARG A 4 -2.03 15.06 -6.25
C ARG A 4 -1.57 13.84 -7.06
N ASN A 5 -0.73 14.07 -8.07
CA ASN A 5 -0.25 13.00 -8.92
C ASN A 5 0.83 12.19 -8.17
N GLY A 6 0.99 10.92 -8.51
CA GLY A 6 2.04 10.10 -7.92
C GLY A 6 1.78 9.65 -6.48
N VAL A 7 2.88 9.34 -5.79
CA VAL A 7 2.85 8.70 -4.48
C VAL A 7 2.20 9.53 -3.38
N GLU A 8 2.15 10.85 -3.54
CA GLU A 8 1.47 11.75 -2.61
C GLU A 8 -0.04 11.48 -2.53
N GLY A 9 -0.61 10.88 -3.58
CA GLY A 9 -2.00 10.41 -3.58
C GLY A 9 -2.27 9.41 -2.46
N PHE A 10 -1.31 8.53 -2.13
CA PHE A 10 -1.43 7.56 -1.04
C PHE A 10 -1.39 8.19 0.35
N LEU A 11 -0.85 9.39 0.49
CA LEU A 11 -0.73 10.09 1.78
C LEU A 11 -1.83 11.13 1.98
N THR A 12 -2.63 11.37 0.94
CA THR A 12 -3.70 12.37 0.94
C THR A 12 -5.05 11.71 1.16
N PHE A 13 -5.73 12.08 2.25
CA PHE A 13 -7.06 11.57 2.60
C PHE A 13 -8.11 12.67 2.43
N VAL A 14 -9.18 12.36 1.69
CA VAL A 14 -10.31 13.25 1.43
C VAL A 14 -11.58 12.65 2.02
N LYS A 15 -12.57 13.48 2.35
CA LYS A 15 -13.82 13.00 2.95
C LYS A 15 -14.59 12.07 1.98
N PRO A 16 -15.28 11.02 2.47
CA PRO A 16 -15.34 10.59 3.87
C PRO A 16 -13.99 10.04 4.34
N LEU A 17 -13.59 10.35 5.57
CA LEU A 17 -12.32 9.87 6.11
C LEU A 17 -12.49 8.43 6.62
N PRO A 18 -11.45 7.59 6.53
CA PRO A 18 -11.47 6.28 7.18
C PRO A 18 -11.74 6.39 8.69
N PRO A 19 -12.22 5.33 9.35
CA PRO A 19 -12.33 5.31 10.80
C PRO A 19 -10.94 5.51 11.44
N PRO A 20 -10.82 6.24 12.57
CA PRO A 20 -9.56 6.29 13.31
C PRO A 20 -9.06 4.88 13.61
N ALA A 21 -7.77 4.64 13.38
CA ALA A 21 -7.12 3.36 13.67
C ALA A 21 -5.74 3.68 14.26
N GLN A 22 -5.61 3.52 15.57
CA GLN A 22 -4.38 3.82 16.30
C GLN A 22 -3.61 2.55 16.66
N SER A 23 -4.26 1.38 16.58
CA SER A 23 -3.73 0.09 17.00
C SER A 23 -3.80 -0.95 15.88
N ILE A 24 -3.06 -2.05 16.05
CA ILE A 24 -3.02 -3.16 15.10
C ILE A 24 -4.35 -3.94 15.06
N GLU A 25 -5.08 -3.96 16.17
CA GLU A 25 -6.39 -4.62 16.30
C GLU A 25 -7.45 -3.96 15.41
N GLU A 26 -7.26 -2.68 15.06
CA GLU A 26 -8.17 -1.91 14.22
C GLU A 26 -7.88 -2.07 12.71
N LEU A 27 -6.75 -2.69 12.34
CA LEU A 27 -6.34 -2.84 10.94
C LEU A 27 -7.35 -3.58 10.05
N PRO A 28 -7.98 -4.69 10.47
CA PRO A 28 -8.93 -5.38 9.61
C PRO A 28 -10.15 -4.50 9.27
N ALA A 29 -10.67 -3.75 10.25
CA ALA A 29 -11.80 -2.85 10.05
C ALA A 29 -11.41 -1.65 9.17
N LEU A 30 -10.21 -1.09 9.38
CA LEU A 30 -9.67 -0.03 8.54
C LEU A 30 -9.54 -0.49 7.08
N TYR A 31 -8.94 -1.67 6.87
CA TYR A 31 -8.70 -2.21 5.54
C TYR A 31 -10.01 -2.51 4.79
N ALA A 32 -10.98 -3.13 5.46
CA ALA A 32 -12.31 -3.37 4.90
C ALA A 32 -12.99 -2.06 4.47
N TRP A 33 -12.90 -1.01 5.30
CA TRP A 33 -13.45 0.30 4.97
C TRP A 33 -12.77 0.90 3.72
N MET A 34 -11.44 0.83 3.65
CA MET A 34 -10.69 1.40 2.53
C MET A 34 -10.91 0.63 1.22
N LEU A 35 -11.06 -0.69 1.27
CA LEU A 35 -11.43 -1.48 0.09
C LEU A 35 -12.77 -1.04 -0.50
N GLU A 36 -13.73 -0.67 0.35
CA GLU A 36 -15.06 -0.24 -0.09
C GLU A 36 -15.09 1.23 -0.54
N LYS A 37 -14.35 2.12 0.14
CA LYS A 37 -14.52 3.57 0.00
C LYS A 37 -13.32 4.32 -0.54
N ASP A 38 -12.12 3.74 -0.53
CA ASP A 38 -10.88 4.40 -0.93
C ASP A 38 -10.44 3.97 -2.35
N PRO A 39 -10.60 4.84 -3.37
CA PRO A 39 -10.28 4.50 -4.75
C PRO A 39 -8.78 4.35 -5.02
N VAL A 40 -7.93 4.64 -4.03
CA VAL A 40 -6.48 4.54 -4.14
C VAL A 40 -5.99 3.12 -3.82
N ILE A 41 -6.77 2.32 -3.10
CA ILE A 41 -6.40 0.95 -2.75
C ILE A 41 -6.75 -0.01 -3.90
N PRO A 42 -5.83 -0.91 -4.30
CA PRO A 42 -6.15 -2.02 -5.18
C PRO A 42 -7.30 -2.87 -4.62
N ASN A 43 -8.43 -2.89 -5.33
CA ASN A 43 -9.68 -3.49 -4.81
C ASN A 43 -10.15 -4.73 -5.58
N ASN A 44 -9.43 -5.15 -6.64
CA ASN A 44 -9.70 -6.42 -7.31
C ASN A 44 -9.11 -7.60 -6.51
N LEU A 45 -9.71 -7.90 -5.37
CA LEU A 45 -9.23 -8.90 -4.41
C LEU A 45 -9.11 -10.30 -5.02
N ALA A 46 -10.06 -10.71 -5.87
CA ALA A 46 -10.01 -12.00 -6.56
C ALA A 46 -8.72 -12.13 -7.38
N ARG A 47 -8.38 -11.08 -8.15
CA ARG A 47 -7.16 -11.06 -8.94
C ARG A 47 -5.90 -11.04 -8.07
N LEU A 48 -5.90 -10.26 -6.99
CA LEU A 48 -4.77 -10.18 -6.06
C LEU A 48 -4.53 -11.51 -5.33
N GLN A 49 -5.60 -12.25 -5.04
CA GLN A 49 -5.55 -13.58 -4.44
C GLN A 49 -4.94 -14.62 -5.40
N GLU A 50 -5.32 -14.61 -6.68
CA GLU A 50 -4.71 -15.45 -7.71
C GLU A 50 -3.21 -15.18 -7.84
N ILE A 51 -2.85 -13.89 -7.94
CA ILE A 51 -1.47 -13.44 -8.06
C ILE A 51 -0.65 -13.87 -6.83
N HIS A 52 -1.20 -13.72 -5.63
CA HIS A 52 -0.54 -14.13 -4.39
C HIS A 52 -0.27 -15.64 -4.39
N ALA A 53 -1.27 -16.46 -4.73
CA ALA A 53 -1.11 -17.91 -4.79
C ALA A 53 -0.01 -18.36 -5.77
N GLU A 54 0.15 -17.63 -6.89
CA GLU A 54 1.24 -17.90 -7.84
C GLU A 54 2.61 -17.44 -7.31
N VAL A 55 2.70 -16.22 -6.79
CA VAL A 55 3.95 -15.63 -6.28
C VAL A 55 4.53 -16.41 -5.10
N PHE A 56 3.67 -16.93 -4.24
CA PHE A 56 4.08 -17.64 -3.02
C PHE A 56 3.91 -19.15 -3.09
N ARG A 57 3.61 -19.73 -4.26
CA ARG A 57 3.28 -21.16 -4.45
C ARG A 57 4.12 -22.12 -3.61
N ASP A 58 5.44 -21.91 -3.61
CA ASP A 58 6.42 -22.78 -2.95
C ASP A 58 6.97 -22.20 -1.65
N LYS A 59 6.26 -21.26 -1.03
CA LYS A 59 6.65 -20.53 0.18
C LYS A 59 5.61 -20.65 1.30
N PRO A 60 6.00 -20.49 2.58
CA PRO A 60 5.08 -20.60 3.71
C PRO A 60 3.86 -19.67 3.61
N GLU A 61 4.03 -18.50 3.00
CA GLU A 61 3.02 -17.46 2.89
C GLU A 61 1.85 -17.85 1.98
N ALA A 62 2.00 -18.87 1.12
CA ALA A 62 0.88 -19.40 0.33
C ALA A 62 -0.34 -19.79 1.18
N ARG A 63 -0.13 -20.12 2.47
CA ARG A 63 -1.19 -20.50 3.41
C ARG A 63 -2.08 -19.33 3.86
N LEU A 64 -1.61 -18.10 3.73
CA LEU A 64 -2.25 -16.91 4.29
C LEU A 64 -3.24 -16.26 3.29
N GLY A 65 -3.03 -16.43 1.98
CA GLY A 65 -3.72 -15.62 0.98
C GLY A 65 -3.31 -14.14 1.02
N TYR A 66 -3.84 -13.34 0.09
CA TYR A 66 -3.39 -11.96 -0.14
C TYR A 66 -3.65 -11.06 1.08
N GLU A 67 -4.91 -11.01 1.53
CA GLU A 67 -5.34 -10.07 2.57
C GLU A 67 -4.68 -10.36 3.92
N GLN A 68 -4.64 -11.63 4.34
CA GLN A 68 -4.02 -12.00 5.62
C GLN A 68 -2.51 -11.76 5.60
N HIS A 69 -1.83 -12.10 4.49
CA HIS A 69 -0.40 -11.83 4.36
C HIS A 69 -0.13 -10.32 4.44
N LEU A 70 -0.92 -9.51 3.75
CA LEU A 70 -0.80 -8.06 3.76
C LEU A 70 -1.03 -7.46 5.15
N LEU A 71 -2.09 -7.86 5.85
CA LEU A 71 -2.41 -7.36 7.18
C LEU A 71 -1.35 -7.75 8.21
N LEU A 72 -0.77 -8.95 8.09
CA LEU A 72 0.37 -9.36 8.93
C LEU A 72 1.60 -8.49 8.69
N GLN A 73 1.93 -8.18 7.42
CA GLN A 73 3.03 -7.27 7.11
C GLN A 73 2.84 -5.88 7.72
N VAL A 74 1.63 -5.33 7.62
CA VAL A 74 1.31 -4.02 8.22
C VAL A 74 1.37 -4.10 9.76
N ALA A 75 0.86 -5.17 10.36
CA ALA A 75 0.92 -5.35 11.81
C ALA A 75 2.37 -5.44 12.30
N ASP A 76 3.23 -6.22 11.64
CA ASP A 76 4.65 -6.36 11.95
C ASP A 76 5.37 -5.00 11.83
N ASP A 77 5.11 -4.25 10.76
CA ASP A 77 5.67 -2.92 10.58
C ASP A 77 5.27 -1.97 11.73
N LEU A 78 3.99 -1.95 12.10
CA LEU A 78 3.49 -1.09 13.19
C LEU A 78 3.97 -1.52 14.58
N TRP A 79 4.35 -2.79 14.76
CA TRP A 79 5.03 -3.28 15.96
C TRP A 79 6.48 -2.80 16.05
N VAL A 80 7.17 -2.73 14.91
CA VAL A 80 8.57 -2.30 14.84
C VAL A 80 8.70 -0.78 14.93
N TYR A 81 7.86 -0.05 14.19
CA TYR A 81 7.91 1.41 14.07
C TYR A 81 6.88 2.09 14.98
N THR A 82 7.17 2.10 16.28
CA THR A 82 6.25 2.60 17.32
C THR A 82 6.30 4.11 17.56
N THR A 83 7.42 4.75 17.22
CA THR A 83 7.62 6.21 17.36
C THR A 83 7.15 6.95 16.12
N GLU A 84 6.77 8.22 16.26
CA GLU A 84 6.43 9.11 15.14
C GLU A 84 7.52 9.14 14.05
N ASP A 85 8.76 9.49 14.42
CA ASP A 85 9.89 9.56 13.48
C ASP A 85 10.17 8.22 12.79
N GLY A 86 10.11 7.12 13.54
CA GLY A 86 10.30 5.78 13.03
C GLY A 86 9.24 5.39 11.97
N LEU A 87 7.97 5.65 12.25
CA LEU A 87 6.88 5.34 11.32
C LEU A 87 6.90 6.28 10.10
N ALA A 88 7.19 7.56 10.29
CA ALA A 88 7.39 8.51 9.19
C ALA A 88 8.53 8.06 8.25
N PHE A 89 9.66 7.66 8.82
CA PHE A 89 10.80 7.13 8.07
C PHE A 89 10.43 5.85 7.30
N HIS A 90 9.71 4.92 7.93
CA HIS A 90 9.25 3.70 7.27
C HIS A 90 8.28 3.97 6.12
N VAL A 91 7.31 4.86 6.29
CA VAL A 91 6.41 5.26 5.18
C VAL A 91 7.19 5.87 4.01
N ALA A 92 8.25 6.64 4.28
CA ALA A 92 9.13 7.13 3.23
C ALA A 92 9.88 5.99 2.50
N GLN A 93 10.32 4.95 3.22
CA GLN A 93 10.92 3.75 2.62
C GLN A 93 9.92 2.97 1.76
N LEU A 94 8.69 2.76 2.25
CA LEU A 94 7.60 2.14 1.49
C LEU A 94 7.32 2.91 0.20
N THR A 95 7.36 4.23 0.26
CA THR A 95 7.19 5.10 -0.91
C THR A 95 8.28 4.84 -1.96
N ALA A 96 9.54 4.76 -1.53
CA ALA A 96 10.66 4.47 -2.44
C ALA A 96 10.56 3.05 -3.03
N ALA A 97 10.15 2.07 -2.23
CA ALA A 97 9.91 0.69 -2.68
C ALA A 97 8.76 0.63 -3.70
N TYR A 98 7.65 1.32 -3.44
CA TYR A 98 6.51 1.38 -4.33
C TYR A 98 6.89 1.92 -5.70
N ARG A 99 7.67 3.02 -5.76
CA ARG A 99 8.14 3.59 -7.03
C ARG A 99 8.90 2.54 -7.86
N ARG A 100 9.83 1.82 -7.22
CA ARG A 100 10.59 0.74 -7.88
C ARG A 100 9.69 -0.39 -8.36
N ALA A 101 8.71 -0.80 -7.56
CA ALA A 101 7.76 -1.85 -7.92
C ALA A 101 6.85 -1.43 -9.09
N ALA A 102 6.38 -0.18 -9.08
CA ALA A 102 5.56 0.37 -10.16
C ALA A 102 6.33 0.49 -11.48
N ASP A 103 7.61 0.88 -11.43
CA ASP A 103 8.47 0.89 -12.62
C ASP A 103 8.77 -0.52 -13.13
N ALA A 104 9.03 -1.48 -12.23
CA ALA A 104 9.22 -2.88 -12.60
C ALA A 104 7.96 -3.48 -13.25
N TYR A 105 6.78 -3.18 -12.71
CA TYR A 105 5.49 -3.59 -13.27
C TYR A 105 5.28 -3.03 -14.67
N ARG A 106 5.45 -1.71 -14.84
CA ARG A 106 5.32 -1.07 -16.15
C ARG A 106 6.28 -1.66 -17.18
N LYS A 107 7.54 -1.88 -16.78
CA LYS A 107 8.53 -2.51 -17.64
C LYS A 107 8.07 -3.92 -18.06
N ALA A 108 7.60 -4.72 -17.12
CA ALA A 108 7.10 -6.06 -17.39
C ALA A 108 5.88 -6.06 -18.34
N GLU A 109 4.95 -5.11 -18.17
CA GLU A 109 3.82 -4.93 -19.09
C GLU A 109 4.27 -4.58 -20.51
N ILE A 110 5.19 -3.62 -20.65
CA ILE A 110 5.70 -3.19 -21.96
C ILE A 110 6.44 -4.33 -22.67
N GLU A 111 7.19 -5.12 -21.92
CA GLU A 111 7.99 -6.24 -22.44
C GLU A 111 7.16 -7.53 -22.64
N GLY A 112 5.91 -7.56 -22.19
CA GLY A 112 5.07 -8.76 -22.22
C GLY A 112 5.62 -9.92 -21.36
N SER A 113 6.37 -9.60 -20.30
CA SER A 113 7.02 -10.58 -19.43
C SER A 113 6.16 -10.93 -18.21
N ALA A 114 6.69 -11.74 -17.28
CA ALA A 114 5.93 -12.20 -16.11
C ALA A 114 5.57 -11.05 -15.17
N VAL A 115 4.29 -10.63 -15.20
CA VAL A 115 3.79 -9.47 -14.43
C VAL A 115 3.35 -9.78 -13.01
N HIS A 116 3.13 -11.05 -12.63
CA HIS A 116 2.52 -11.39 -11.34
C HIS A 116 3.35 -10.94 -10.13
N GLN A 117 4.66 -11.20 -10.13
CA GLN A 117 5.56 -10.74 -9.06
C GLN A 117 5.59 -9.21 -8.92
N PRO A 118 5.88 -8.42 -9.97
CA PRO A 118 5.93 -6.97 -9.82
C PRO A 118 4.55 -6.35 -9.53
N LEU A 119 3.46 -6.94 -10.05
CA LEU A 119 2.10 -6.51 -9.74
C LEU A 119 1.77 -6.76 -8.26
N TRP A 120 2.12 -7.93 -7.72
CA TRP A 120 1.94 -8.21 -6.28
C TRP A 120 2.70 -7.21 -5.41
N GLN A 121 3.97 -6.93 -5.75
CA GLN A 121 4.78 -5.97 -5.01
C GLN A 121 4.19 -4.56 -5.07
N MET A 122 3.78 -4.11 -6.26
CA MET A 122 3.18 -2.79 -6.42
C MET A 122 1.88 -2.66 -5.63
N ALA A 123 0.99 -3.65 -5.72
CA ALA A 123 -0.30 -3.63 -5.03
C ALA A 123 -0.15 -3.71 -3.51
N SER A 124 0.68 -4.63 -3.00
CA SER A 124 0.92 -4.77 -1.56
C SER A 124 1.55 -3.49 -0.96
N LEU A 125 2.53 -2.89 -1.63
CA LEU A 125 3.16 -1.65 -1.16
C LEU A 125 2.20 -0.46 -1.19
N ALA A 126 1.33 -0.37 -2.20
CA ALA A 126 0.28 0.65 -2.24
C ALA A 126 -0.66 0.55 -1.05
N THR A 127 -1.15 -0.66 -0.76
CA THR A 127 -2.05 -0.89 0.37
C THR A 127 -1.35 -0.64 1.71
N ARG A 128 -0.12 -1.15 1.90
CA ARG A 128 0.68 -0.92 3.12
C ARG A 128 0.88 0.55 3.39
N MET A 129 1.41 1.27 2.40
CA MET A 129 1.62 2.72 2.49
C MET A 129 0.33 3.46 2.84
N ARG A 130 -0.82 3.07 2.25
CA ARG A 130 -2.10 3.72 2.51
C ARG A 130 -2.60 3.48 3.94
N LEU A 131 -2.52 2.23 4.41
CA LEU A 131 -2.94 1.85 5.77
C LEU A 131 -2.04 2.51 6.82
N GLU A 132 -0.72 2.39 6.66
CA GLU A 132 0.25 2.90 7.63
C GLU A 132 0.29 4.43 7.67
N ALA A 133 0.11 5.10 6.53
CA ALA A 133 -0.05 6.56 6.51
C ALA A 133 -1.33 7.02 7.23
N TRP A 134 -2.41 6.22 7.16
CA TRP A 134 -3.62 6.53 7.93
C TRP A 134 -3.41 6.30 9.42
N VAL A 135 -2.77 5.21 9.81
CA VAL A 135 -2.44 4.94 11.22
C VAL A 135 -1.53 6.03 11.78
N PHE A 136 -0.51 6.45 11.03
CA PHE A 136 0.33 7.60 11.38
C PHE A 136 -0.55 8.84 11.64
N ARG A 137 -1.43 9.17 10.69
CA ARG A 137 -2.31 10.33 10.82
C ARG A 137 -3.27 10.23 11.99
N ALA A 138 -3.80 9.04 12.28
CA ALA A 138 -4.71 8.83 13.39
C ALA A 138 -3.99 9.00 14.75
N ARG A 139 -2.70 8.64 14.82
CA ARG A 139 -1.86 8.79 16.03
C ARG A 139 -1.34 10.22 16.23
N HIS A 140 -0.98 10.92 15.14
CA HIS A 140 -0.21 12.17 15.20
C HIS A 140 -0.96 13.40 14.64
N GLY A 141 -2.15 13.22 14.08
CA GLY A 141 -3.02 14.30 13.58
C GLY A 141 -2.74 14.76 12.14
N GLU A 142 -1.52 14.57 11.63
CA GLU A 142 -1.11 14.95 10.28
C GLU A 142 -0.67 13.74 9.44
N SER A 143 -0.72 13.87 8.10
CA SER A 143 -0.16 12.85 7.21
C SER A 143 1.38 12.88 7.26
N PRO A 144 2.07 11.74 7.11
CA PRO A 144 3.52 11.72 7.09
C PRO A 144 4.04 12.53 5.90
N GLN A 145 5.08 13.33 6.13
CA GLN A 145 5.72 14.13 5.09
C GLN A 145 6.77 13.29 4.36
N LEU A 146 6.75 13.33 3.03
CA LEU A 146 7.81 12.71 2.25
C LEU A 146 9.00 13.66 2.14
N PRO A 147 10.24 13.15 2.19
CA PRO A 147 11.40 13.97 1.90
C PRO A 147 11.28 14.55 0.48
N SER A 148 11.53 15.86 0.37
CA SER A 148 11.43 16.68 -0.84
C SER A 148 12.54 16.39 -1.86
N THR A 149 12.77 15.12 -2.18
CA THR A 149 13.62 14.72 -3.31
C THR A 149 12.78 14.64 -4.57
N HIS A 150 12.96 15.61 -5.47
CA HIS A 150 12.41 15.68 -6.82
C HIS A 150 12.63 14.37 -7.59
N GLN A 151 11.62 13.50 -7.67
CA GLN A 151 11.65 12.36 -8.58
C GLN A 151 10.25 12.13 -9.16
N ARG A 152 10.23 12.02 -10.51
CA ARG A 152 9.07 11.93 -11.41
C ARG A 152 7.82 11.32 -10.77
N GLU A 153 6.75 12.11 -10.72
CA GLU A 153 5.41 11.64 -10.37
C GLU A 153 4.88 10.72 -11.48
N LEU A 154 4.45 9.51 -11.09
CA LEU A 154 3.89 8.52 -11.99
C LEU A 154 2.36 8.47 -11.79
N PRO A 155 1.55 8.41 -12.86
CA PRO A 155 0.11 8.25 -12.72
C PRO A 155 -0.23 6.92 -12.05
N LEU A 156 -1.10 6.97 -11.03
CA LEU A 156 -1.66 5.80 -10.36
C LEU A 156 -2.73 5.19 -11.25
N LYS A 157 -2.44 4.05 -11.89
CA LYS A 157 -3.45 3.22 -12.54
C LYS A 157 -3.18 1.76 -12.20
N PHE A 158 -4.10 1.15 -11.45
CA PHE A 158 -4.14 -0.30 -11.31
C PHE A 158 -4.98 -0.89 -12.46
N PRO A 159 -4.62 -2.07 -12.98
CA PRO A 159 -5.46 -2.75 -13.96
C PRO A 159 -6.82 -3.09 -13.35
N GLY A 160 -7.91 -2.68 -14.02
CA GLY A 160 -9.28 -3.04 -13.62
C GLY A 160 -10.10 -1.98 -12.87
N HIS A 161 -9.64 -0.72 -12.87
CA HIS A 161 -10.50 0.44 -12.58
C HIS A 161 -11.16 1.00 -13.85
#